data_AF-A0A7S0S883-F1
#
_entry.id   AF-A0A7S0S883-F1
#
_cell.length_a   1.000
_cell.length_b   1.000
_cell.length_c   1.000
_cell.angle_alpha   90.00
_cell.angle_beta   90.00
_cell.angle_gamma   90.00
#
_symmetry.space_group_name_H-M   'P 1'
#
loop_
_entity.id
_entity.type
_entity.pdbx_description
1 polymer ?
#
loop_
_entity_poly.entity_id
_entity_poly.type
_entity_poly.pdbx_seq_one_letter_code
_entity_poly.pdbx_strand_id
1 'polypeptide(L)'
;PDALVAAFEGGHHVYARAENGALVTHLRSACDFIGGAIAAGGRVAAVSEEEGEAGTAFVVAAFLVVERGMTAEAAAEAVLASRPTNPLRGYVEFMKNLRFLGRNGIPDWA
;
A
#
# COMPACT_ATOMS: atom_id res chain seq x y z
N PRO A 1 19.10 -7.67 -10.21
CA PRO A 1 18.41 -6.42 -9.79
C PRO A 1 18.06 -5.51 -10.97
N ASP A 2 18.99 -5.29 -11.91
CA ASP A 2 18.87 -4.22 -12.91
C ASP A 2 17.96 -4.51 -14.12
N ALA A 3 17.54 -5.76 -14.32
CA ALA A 3 16.73 -6.15 -15.49
C ALA A 3 15.21 -5.92 -15.31
N LEU A 4 14.73 -5.79 -14.07
CA LEU A 4 13.29 -5.65 -13.77
C LEU A 4 12.80 -4.20 -13.82
N VAL A 5 13.72 -3.25 -13.69
CA VAL A 5 13.44 -1.80 -13.74
C VAL A 5 13.30 -1.30 -15.18
N ALA A 6 13.85 -2.02 -16.16
CA ALA A 6 13.97 -1.56 -17.55
C ALA A 6 12.68 -1.68 -18.40
N ALA A 7 11.57 -2.22 -17.87
CA ALA A 7 10.39 -2.54 -18.67
C ALA A 7 9.11 -1.75 -18.31
N PHE A 8 9.17 -0.79 -17.39
CA PHE A 8 8.04 0.10 -17.11
C PHE A 8 8.32 1.49 -17.70
N GLU A 9 7.71 1.81 -18.84
CA GLU A 9 7.63 3.18 -19.37
C GLU A 9 6.69 4.08 -18.54
N GLY A 10 6.71 3.92 -17.21
CA GLY A 10 5.86 4.62 -16.25
C GLY A 10 6.69 5.24 -15.13
N GLY A 11 6.11 6.19 -14.40
CA GLY A 11 6.75 6.77 -13.22
C GLY A 11 7.14 5.69 -12.20
N HIS A 12 8.27 5.88 -11.53
CA HIS A 12 8.74 5.01 -10.46
C HIS A 12 8.71 5.78 -9.14
N HIS A 13 8.13 5.18 -8.10
CA HIS A 13 8.11 5.78 -6.77
C HIS A 13 8.61 4.76 -5.73
N VAL A 14 9.60 5.17 -4.93
CA VAL A 14 10.18 4.37 -3.85
C VAL A 14 9.88 5.02 -2.52
N TYR A 15 9.41 4.22 -1.57
CA TYR A 15 9.16 4.63 -0.19
C TYR A 15 10.16 3.94 0.72
N ALA A 16 10.82 4.70 1.60
CA ALA A 16 11.64 4.15 2.66
C ALA A 16 10.79 3.72 3.86
N ARG A 17 11.30 2.79 4.67
CA ARG A 17 10.75 2.49 5.99
C ARG A 17 11.01 3.68 6.92
N ALA A 18 10.04 4.01 7.78
CA ALA A 18 10.26 5.03 8.78
C ALA A 18 11.21 4.56 9.88
N GLU A 19 12.13 5.44 10.30
CA GLU A 19 13.04 5.17 11.43
C GLU A 19 12.31 5.12 12.78
N ASN A 20 11.16 5.80 12.89
CA ASN A 20 10.36 5.86 14.12
C ASN A 20 9.45 4.64 14.33
N GLY A 21 9.59 3.60 13.50
CA GLY A 21 8.75 2.40 13.56
C GLY A 21 7.36 2.55 12.93
N ALA A 22 7.03 3.71 12.35
CA ALA A 22 5.88 3.81 11.46
C ALA A 22 6.13 2.94 10.22
N LEU A 23 5.11 2.20 9.81
CA LEU A 23 5.27 1.13 8.84
C LEU A 23 5.61 1.62 7.43
N VAL A 24 5.16 2.82 7.07
CA VAL A 24 5.48 3.49 5.81
C VAL A 24 5.56 4.98 6.07
N THR A 25 6.74 5.59 5.92
CA THR A 25 6.81 7.05 5.70
C THR A 25 6.29 7.37 4.31
N HIS A 26 5.57 8.47 4.18
CA HIS A 26 5.00 8.98 2.93
C HIS A 26 3.90 8.09 2.37
N LEU A 27 3.08 7.48 3.24
CA LEU A 27 1.92 6.70 2.80
C LEU A 27 0.97 7.54 1.93
N ARG A 28 0.86 8.85 2.21
CA ARG A 28 0.10 9.79 1.38
C ARG A 28 0.60 9.82 -0.06
N SER A 29 1.91 9.97 -0.25
CA SER A 29 2.52 9.95 -1.57
C SER A 29 2.31 8.61 -2.29
N ALA A 30 2.27 7.48 -1.56
CA ALA A 30 1.89 6.17 -2.09
C ALA A 30 0.47 6.15 -2.64
N CYS A 31 -0.48 6.64 -1.86
CA CYS A 31 -1.85 6.75 -2.30
C CYS A 31 -1.99 7.68 -3.51
N ASP A 32 -1.32 8.84 -3.51
CA ASP A 32 -1.36 9.81 -4.61
C ASP A 32 -0.78 9.21 -5.91
N PHE A 33 0.36 8.51 -5.81
CA PHE A 33 0.98 7.85 -6.95
C PHE A 33 0.07 6.77 -7.54
N ILE A 34 -0.49 5.91 -6.68
CA ILE A 34 -1.42 4.84 -7.12
C ILE A 34 -2.66 5.46 -7.76
N GLY A 35 -3.25 6.47 -7.10
CA GLY A 35 -4.45 7.17 -7.56
C GLY A 35 -4.22 7.84 -8.91
N GLY A 36 -3.12 8.59 -9.07
CA GLY A 36 -2.77 9.26 -10.31
C GLY A 36 -2.53 8.30 -11.47
N ALA A 37 -1.79 7.22 -11.23
CA ALA A 37 -1.54 6.20 -12.25
C ALA A 37 -2.84 5.51 -12.71
N ILE A 38 -3.74 5.16 -11.78
CA ILE A 38 -5.03 4.55 -12.10
C ILE A 38 -5.94 5.55 -12.83
N ALA A 39 -5.97 6.81 -12.40
CA ALA A 39 -6.79 7.86 -13.05
C ALA A 39 -6.36 8.13 -14.49
N ALA A 40 -5.07 7.95 -14.81
CA ALA A 40 -4.54 8.03 -16.16
C ALA A 40 -4.83 6.78 -17.03
N GLY A 41 -5.56 5.79 -16.51
CA GLY A 41 -5.81 4.51 -17.19
C GLY A 41 -4.62 3.54 -17.15
N GLY A 42 -3.61 3.82 -16.32
CA GLY A 42 -2.43 3.01 -16.14
C GLY A 42 -2.63 1.80 -15.21
N ARG A 43 -1.54 1.06 -14.99
CA ARG A 43 -1.45 -0.06 -14.03
C ARG A 43 -0.25 0.16 -13.13
N VAL A 44 -0.37 -0.24 -11.87
CA VAL A 44 0.70 -0.12 -10.87
C VAL A 44 1.14 -1.50 -10.42
N ALA A 45 2.45 -1.74 -10.48
CA ALA A 45 3.08 -2.86 -9.80
C ALA A 45 3.67 -2.35 -8.49
N ALA A 46 3.37 -3.03 -7.39
CA ALA A 46 3.91 -2.72 -6.09
C ALA A 46 4.76 -3.90 -5.61
N VAL A 47 5.91 -3.59 -5.02
CA VAL A 47 6.87 -4.54 -4.48
C VAL A 47 7.46 -3.98 -3.18
N SER A 48 7.86 -4.86 -2.27
CA SER A 48 8.56 -4.49 -1.04
C SER A 48 9.67 -5.48 -0.78
N GLU A 49 10.89 -4.98 -0.55
CA GLU A 49 12.04 -5.80 -0.19
C GLU A 49 12.04 -6.15 1.32
N GLU A 50 11.66 -5.20 2.17
CA GLU A 50 11.68 -5.33 3.63
C GLU A 50 10.51 -6.17 4.18
N GLU A 51 9.28 -5.81 3.81
CA GLU A 51 8.05 -6.41 4.36
C GLU A 51 7.39 -7.40 3.36
N GLY A 52 8.07 -7.65 2.24
CA GLY A 52 7.66 -8.61 1.22
C GLY A 52 6.25 -8.39 0.68
N GLU A 53 5.57 -9.49 0.40
CA GLU A 53 4.19 -9.44 -0.12
C GLU A 53 3.20 -8.82 0.88
N ALA A 54 3.49 -8.90 2.17
CA ALA A 54 2.63 -8.35 3.22
C ALA A 54 2.66 -6.81 3.21
N GLY A 55 3.86 -6.22 3.12
CA GLY A 55 4.01 -4.77 3.06
C GLY A 55 3.39 -4.17 1.81
N THR A 56 3.56 -4.87 0.68
CA THR A 56 2.92 -4.51 -0.58
C THR A 56 1.39 -4.51 -0.45
N ALA A 57 0.84 -5.59 0.12
CA ALA A 57 -0.59 -5.72 0.38
C ALA A 57 -1.11 -4.65 1.33
N PHE A 58 -0.32 -4.28 2.35
CA PHE A 58 -0.67 -3.20 3.27
C PHE A 58 -0.82 -1.86 2.55
N VAL A 59 0.12 -1.50 1.67
CA VAL A 59 0.05 -0.24 0.90
C VAL A 59 -1.19 -0.22 -0.01
N VAL A 60 -1.47 -1.32 -0.71
CA VAL A 60 -2.67 -1.44 -1.56
C VAL A 60 -3.95 -1.34 -0.72
N ALA A 61 -4.03 -2.05 0.41
CA ALA A 61 -5.18 -1.97 1.30
C ALA A 61 -5.35 -0.57 1.90
N ALA A 62 -4.25 0.11 2.25
CA ALA A 62 -4.29 1.48 2.74
C ALA A 62 -4.84 2.45 1.70
N PHE A 63 -4.43 2.33 0.44
CA PHE A 63 -5.02 3.08 -0.67
C PHE A 63 -6.54 2.84 -0.78
N LEU A 64 -6.99 1.58 -0.69
CA LEU A 64 -8.42 1.26 -0.72
C LEU A 64 -9.19 1.87 0.46
N VAL A 65 -8.59 1.88 1.65
CA VAL A 65 -9.19 2.52 2.83
C VAL A 65 -9.29 4.04 2.65
N VAL A 66 -8.19 4.69 2.28
CA VAL A 66 -8.08 6.15 2.28
C VAL A 66 -8.75 6.76 1.06
N GLU A 67 -8.46 6.26 -0.13
CA GLU A 67 -8.89 6.87 -1.39
C GLU A 67 -10.22 6.28 -1.91
N ARG A 68 -10.57 5.06 -1.49
CA ARG A 68 -11.82 4.39 -1.91
C ARG A 68 -12.85 4.27 -0.79
N GLY A 69 -12.55 4.78 0.42
CA GLY A 69 -13.47 4.77 1.55
C GLY A 69 -13.87 3.38 2.05
N MET A 70 -13.06 2.36 1.75
CA MET A 70 -13.33 0.99 2.21
C MET A 70 -13.03 0.85 3.70
N THR A 71 -13.72 -0.08 4.37
CA THR A 71 -13.33 -0.49 5.73
C THR A 71 -12.01 -1.27 5.67
N ALA A 72 -11.27 -1.29 6.78
CA ALA A 72 -10.03 -2.05 6.89
C ALA A 72 -10.21 -3.53 6.53
N GLU A 73 -11.31 -4.13 7.01
CA GLU A 73 -11.66 -5.52 6.71
C GLU A 73 -11.99 -5.70 5.22
N ALA A 74 -12.82 -4.83 4.63
CA ALA A 74 -13.18 -4.95 3.22
C ALA A 74 -11.96 -4.76 2.31
N ALA A 75 -11.06 -3.83 2.64
CA ALA A 75 -9.83 -3.61 1.90
C ALA A 75 -8.89 -4.81 1.98
N ALA A 76 -8.72 -5.38 3.17
CA ALA A 76 -7.93 -6.61 3.34
C ALA A 76 -8.55 -7.78 2.56
N GLU A 77 -9.87 -7.97 2.64
CA GLU A 77 -10.57 -9.01 1.88
C GLU A 77 -10.42 -8.84 0.36
N ALA A 78 -10.46 -7.60 -0.15
CA ALA A 78 -10.22 -7.34 -1.56
C ALA A 78 -8.81 -7.78 -1.99
N VAL A 79 -7.80 -7.52 -1.17
CA VAL A 79 -6.43 -7.98 -1.42
C VAL A 79 -6.38 -9.51 -1.41
N LEU A 80 -6.93 -10.17 -0.39
CA LEU A 80 -6.95 -11.64 -0.30
C LEU A 80 -7.75 -12.30 -1.42
N ALA A 81 -8.87 -11.72 -1.86
CA ALA A 81 -9.62 -12.22 -2.99
C ALA A 81 -8.78 -12.19 -4.29
N SER A 82 -7.94 -11.17 -4.46
CA SER A 82 -7.02 -11.08 -5.60
C SER A 82 -5.76 -11.95 -5.45
N ARG A 83 -5.31 -12.19 -4.20
CA ARG A 83 -4.11 -12.96 -3.87
C ARG A 83 -4.33 -13.77 -2.58
N PRO A 84 -4.95 -14.96 -2.67
CA PRO A 84 -5.41 -15.72 -1.50
C PRO A 84 -4.34 -16.12 -0.50
N THR A 85 -3.09 -16.28 -0.94
CA THR A 85 -1.97 -16.66 -0.08
C THR A 85 -1.30 -15.46 0.59
N ASN A 86 -1.80 -14.24 0.38
CA ASN A 86 -1.19 -13.06 0.95
C ASN A 86 -1.37 -13.03 2.48
N PRO A 87 -0.29 -12.84 3.26
CA PRO A 87 -0.35 -12.97 4.71
C PRO A 87 -0.88 -11.72 5.44
N LEU A 88 -1.35 -10.67 4.74
CA LEU A 88 -1.78 -9.38 5.30
C LEU A 88 -2.62 -9.50 6.58
N ARG A 89 -3.66 -10.35 6.59
CA ARG A 89 -4.54 -10.52 7.78
C ARG A 89 -3.84 -11.13 8.99
N GLY A 90 -2.75 -11.88 8.78
CA GLY A 90 -1.92 -12.42 9.85
C GLY A 90 -1.03 -11.38 10.51
N TYR A 91 -0.78 -10.24 9.86
CA TYR A 91 -0.01 -9.13 10.43
C TYR A 91 -0.91 -8.22 11.25
N VAL A 92 -0.97 -8.48 12.56
CA VAL A 92 -1.81 -7.73 13.51
C VAL A 92 -1.54 -6.23 13.45
N GLU A 93 -0.28 -5.81 13.34
CA GLU A 93 0.08 -4.39 13.24
C GLU A 93 -0.42 -3.74 11.94
N PHE A 94 -0.45 -4.47 10.82
CA PHE A 94 -0.96 -3.94 9.56
C PHE A 94 -2.48 -3.72 9.66
N MET A 95 -3.20 -4.69 10.22
CA MET A 95 -4.64 -4.57 10.44
C MET A 95 -4.99 -3.45 11.43
N LYS A 96 -4.20 -3.26 12.49
CA LYS A 96 -4.36 -2.12 13.41
C LYS A 96 -4.17 -0.79 12.67
N ASN A 97 -3.14 -0.68 11.85
CA ASN A 97 -2.88 0.53 11.07
C ASN A 97 -3.97 0.82 10.05
N LEU A 98 -4.47 -0.19 9.32
CA LEU A 98 -5.59 -0.02 8.39
C LEU A 98 -6.85 0.50 9.10
N ARG A 99 -7.16 -0.03 10.28
CA ARG A 99 -8.29 0.45 11.11
C ARG A 99 -8.07 1.87 11.61
N PHE A 100 -6.84 2.22 11.97
CA PHE A 100 -6.48 3.58 12.34
C PHE A 100 -6.69 4.55 11.16
N LEU A 101 -6.19 4.20 9.97
CA LEU A 101 -6.35 4.99 8.75
C LEU A 101 -7.82 5.18 8.38
N GLY A 102 -8.64 4.13 8.48
CA GLY A 102 -10.07 4.23 8.16
C GLY A 102 -10.86 5.15 9.11
N ARG A 103 -10.35 5.39 10.32
CA ARG A 103 -10.98 6.29 11.32
C ARG A 103 -10.44 7.70 11.29
N ASN A 104 -9.14 7.86 11.01
CA ASN A 104 -8.43 9.13 11.19
C ASN A 104 -7.88 9.72 9.88
N GLY A 105 -7.97 9.00 8.78
CA GLY A 105 -7.24 9.32 7.55
C GLY A 105 -5.73 9.11 7.70
N ILE A 106 -4.96 9.58 6.73
CA ILE A 106 -3.49 9.62 6.80
C ILE A 106 -3.08 10.84 7.64
N PRO A 107 -2.35 10.67 8.76
CA PRO A 107 -1.85 11.78 9.55
C PRO A 107 -0.99 12.75 8.73
N ASP A 108 -0.99 14.03 9.07
CA ASP A 108 -0.20 15.05 8.34
C ASP A 108 1.33 14.84 8.44
N TRP A 109 1.77 14.07 9.43
CA TRP A 109 3.18 13.73 9.66
C TRP A 109 3.61 12.41 8.98
N ALA A 110 2.67 11.68 8.36
CA ALA A 110 2.87 10.33 7.83
C ALA A 110 3.05 10.30 6.31
#